data_AF-A0A354MDI5-F1
#
_entry.id   AF-A0A354MDI5-F1
#
_cell.length_a   1.000
_cell.length_b   1.000
_cell.length_c   1.000
_cell.angle_alpha   90.00
_cell.angle_beta   90.00
_cell.angle_gamma   90.00
#
_symmetry.space_group_name_H-M   'P 1'
#
loop_
_entity.id
_entity.type
_entity.pdbx_description
1 polymer ?
#
loop_
_entity_poly.entity_id
_entity_poly.type
_entity_poly.pdbx_seq_one_letter_code
_entity_poly.pdbx_strand_id
1 'polypeptide(L)'
;MGIEILTIWKGMLINMRKIKILSIIITVTIIFSTYVKALSEKIENEETNSITNTTNENEPIEEPPAEENQTNVEPENNDYEPSYPSYNPPQYQEKKSENADLRVLKIENMEPEFSKDVTEYYLTVDLEIDKIDIEAYSDSEKASVDIQGNNDLQEGENKIEIVVTAEAGNQKTYYIYVTKIDNAKMANANLKTLEVENFSIYPDFKRNIYNYNLTINKDIKKLNITAKPENEKSKIEIMGNENLKEGDNFIKVIVTAEDGKTIKTYKINAYISLKNVQIKQEDKTPAIIILGILSVCIIVVAIFIVKQNKK
;
A
#
# COMPACT_ATOMS: atom_id res chain seq x y z
N MET A 1 44.68 -47.82 -46.72
CA MET A 1 43.96 -46.62 -47.20
C MET A 1 42.73 -46.25 -46.35
N GLY A 2 42.03 -47.20 -45.68
CA GLY A 2 40.82 -46.88 -44.90
C GLY A 2 41.01 -46.28 -43.48
N ILE A 3 42.18 -46.42 -42.86
CA ILE A 3 42.45 -45.95 -41.48
C ILE A 3 42.77 -44.44 -41.46
N GLU A 4 43.40 -43.90 -42.51
CA GLU A 4 43.70 -42.47 -42.59
C GLU A 4 42.44 -41.60 -42.81
N ILE A 5 41.48 -42.09 -43.60
CA ILE A 5 40.20 -41.40 -43.84
C ILE A 5 39.38 -41.30 -42.54
N LEU A 6 39.33 -42.37 -41.74
CA LEU A 6 38.58 -42.37 -40.48
C LEU A 6 39.12 -41.36 -39.43
N THR A 7 40.44 -41.11 -39.49
CA THR A 7 41.14 -40.21 -38.57
C THR A 7 40.90 -38.75 -38.95
N ILE A 8 40.88 -38.45 -40.25
CA ILE A 8 40.54 -37.13 -40.81
C ILE A 8 39.08 -36.77 -40.50
N TRP A 9 38.15 -37.72 -40.64
CA TRP A 9 36.73 -37.50 -40.34
C TRP A 9 36.46 -37.28 -38.84
N LYS A 10 37.16 -37.96 -37.95
CA LYS A 10 37.07 -37.70 -36.50
C LYS A 10 37.60 -36.32 -36.11
N GLY A 11 38.72 -35.89 -36.69
CA GLY A 11 39.25 -34.53 -36.49
C GLY A 11 38.30 -33.44 -36.99
N MET A 12 37.68 -33.67 -38.16
CA MET A 12 36.68 -32.76 -38.74
C MET A 12 35.41 -32.68 -37.90
N LEU A 13 34.90 -33.80 -37.36
CA LEU A 13 33.71 -33.81 -36.49
C LEU A 13 33.93 -33.09 -35.15
N ILE A 14 35.14 -33.20 -34.58
CA ILE A 14 35.54 -32.51 -33.34
C ILE A 14 35.65 -31.01 -33.58
N ASN A 15 36.24 -30.59 -34.71
CA ASN A 15 36.29 -29.18 -35.09
C ASN A 15 34.89 -28.61 -35.36
N MET A 16 34.00 -29.36 -36.02
CA MET A 16 32.61 -28.95 -36.22
C MET A 16 31.84 -28.81 -34.90
N ARG A 17 32.08 -29.66 -33.91
CA ARG A 17 31.51 -29.53 -32.57
C ARG A 17 32.05 -28.30 -31.82
N LYS A 18 33.35 -28.01 -31.92
CA LYS A 18 33.97 -26.80 -31.36
C LYS A 18 33.45 -25.51 -32.00
N ILE A 19 33.27 -25.50 -33.33
CA ILE A 19 32.71 -24.36 -34.08
C ILE A 19 31.24 -24.12 -33.69
N LYS A 20 30.43 -25.17 -33.52
CA LYS A 20 29.06 -25.04 -33.05
C LYS A 20 28.96 -24.52 -31.61
N ILE A 21 29.85 -24.96 -30.71
CA ILE A 21 29.92 -24.47 -29.33
C ILE A 21 30.37 -23.00 -29.30
N LEU A 22 31.39 -22.63 -30.08
CA LEU A 22 31.88 -21.24 -30.17
C LEU A 22 30.81 -20.31 -30.75
N SER A 23 30.06 -20.76 -31.75
CA SER A 23 28.92 -20.03 -32.31
C SER A 23 27.84 -19.79 -31.25
N ILE A 24 27.49 -20.79 -30.44
CA ILE A 24 26.51 -20.64 -29.35
C ILE A 24 26.99 -19.63 -28.30
N ILE A 25 28.26 -19.68 -27.91
CA ILE A 25 28.84 -18.73 -26.94
C ILE A 25 28.78 -17.30 -27.46
N ILE A 26 29.13 -17.07 -28.73
CA ILE A 26 29.03 -15.75 -29.38
C ILE A 26 27.58 -15.26 -29.39
N THR A 27 26.60 -16.10 -29.76
CA THR A 27 25.19 -15.70 -29.78
C THR A 27 24.67 -15.35 -28.38
N VAL A 28 25.04 -16.11 -27.35
CA VAL A 28 24.66 -15.82 -25.95
C VAL A 28 25.29 -14.52 -25.47
N THR A 29 26.53 -14.24 -25.85
CA THR A 29 27.25 -13.01 -25.47
C THR A 29 26.62 -11.77 -26.11
N ILE A 30 26.20 -11.87 -27.38
CA ILE A 30 25.48 -10.80 -28.09
C ILE A 30 24.13 -10.54 -27.41
N ILE A 31 23.34 -11.59 -27.13
CA ILE A 31 22.04 -11.46 -26.45
C ILE A 31 22.20 -10.76 -25.10
N PHE A 32 23.19 -11.19 -24.30
CA PHE A 32 23.50 -10.58 -23.01
C PHE A 32 23.90 -9.10 -23.15
N SER A 33 24.72 -8.74 -24.15
CA SER A 33 25.09 -7.35 -24.41
C SER A 33 23.90 -6.47 -24.81
N THR A 34 23.00 -6.96 -25.67
CA THR A 34 21.74 -6.24 -26.00
C THR A 34 20.84 -6.05 -24.78
N TYR A 35 20.76 -7.07 -23.90
CA TYR A 35 19.97 -6.99 -22.68
C TYR A 35 20.51 -5.93 -21.71
N VAL A 36 21.83 -5.88 -21.51
CA VAL A 36 22.48 -4.87 -20.67
C VAL A 36 22.26 -3.45 -21.20
N LYS A 37 22.33 -3.25 -22.53
CA LYS A 37 22.10 -1.95 -23.16
C LYS A 37 20.65 -1.46 -23.02
N ALA A 38 19.67 -2.36 -23.16
CA ALA A 38 18.27 -2.04 -22.93
C ALA A 38 17.96 -1.71 -21.46
N LEU A 39 18.74 -2.27 -20.53
CA LEU A 39 18.62 -1.98 -19.10
C LEU A 39 19.21 -0.60 -18.75
N SER A 40 20.34 -0.20 -19.35
CA SER A 40 20.93 1.13 -19.13
C SER A 40 20.06 2.26 -19.68
N GLU A 41 19.43 2.06 -20.84
CA GLU A 41 18.58 3.07 -21.49
C GLU A 41 17.25 3.28 -20.74
N LYS A 42 16.79 2.31 -19.95
CA LYS A 42 15.64 2.49 -19.05
C LYS A 42 15.99 3.31 -17.80
N ILE A 43 17.21 3.20 -17.30
CA ILE A 43 17.66 3.90 -16.08
C ILE A 43 17.86 5.40 -16.36
N GLU A 44 18.34 5.77 -17.55
CA GLU A 44 18.61 7.17 -17.93
C GLU A 44 17.32 7.99 -18.20
N ASN A 45 16.21 7.32 -18.51
CA ASN A 45 14.92 7.98 -18.82
C ASN A 45 14.02 8.25 -17.59
N GLU A 46 14.38 7.75 -16.40
CA GLU A 46 13.62 8.02 -15.15
C GLU A 46 14.15 9.24 -14.37
N GLU A 47 15.38 9.72 -14.63
CA GLU A 47 15.96 10.88 -13.91
C GLU A 47 15.65 12.26 -14.55
N THR A 48 15.09 12.33 -15.75
CA THR A 48 14.93 13.60 -16.49
C THR A 48 13.52 14.21 -16.47
N ASN A 49 12.54 13.57 -15.80
CA ASN A 49 11.13 14.01 -15.82
C ASN A 49 10.59 14.62 -14.50
N SER A 50 11.45 15.02 -13.55
CA SER A 50 11.00 15.55 -12.25
C SER A 50 11.28 17.05 -12.01
N ILE A 51 11.73 17.82 -13.00
CA ILE A 51 11.99 19.26 -12.80
C ILE A 51 11.51 20.05 -14.02
N THR A 52 10.38 20.74 -13.90
CA THR A 52 10.20 22.17 -14.26
C THR A 52 8.73 22.61 -14.23
N ASN A 53 8.55 23.87 -13.82
CA ASN A 53 7.37 24.75 -13.90
C ASN A 53 6.50 24.78 -12.62
N THR A 54 6.26 25.91 -11.95
CA THR A 54 6.46 27.32 -12.32
C THR A 54 6.33 28.20 -11.06
N THR A 55 7.21 29.18 -10.90
CA THR A 55 7.07 30.33 -9.97
C THR A 55 6.97 31.59 -10.82
N ASN A 56 6.08 32.51 -10.44
CA ASN A 56 6.25 33.99 -10.41
C ASN A 56 4.87 34.64 -10.19
N GLU A 57 4.68 35.26 -9.02
CA GLU A 57 4.81 36.71 -8.74
C GLU A 57 3.53 37.50 -9.07
N ASN A 58 2.92 38.11 -8.05
CA ASN A 58 2.81 39.57 -7.96
C ASN A 58 2.09 39.99 -6.66
N GLU A 59 2.71 40.98 -6.01
CA GLU A 59 2.31 41.71 -4.80
C GLU A 59 1.63 43.05 -5.21
N PRO A 60 1.35 44.01 -4.30
CA PRO A 60 0.13 44.26 -3.53
C PRO A 60 -0.74 45.44 -4.07
N ILE A 61 -1.94 45.64 -3.52
CA ILE A 61 -2.84 46.76 -3.84
C ILE A 61 -2.94 47.71 -2.63
N GLU A 62 -2.70 49.00 -2.88
CA GLU A 62 -2.76 50.14 -1.93
C GLU A 62 -4.20 50.61 -1.61
N GLU A 63 -4.36 51.16 -0.40
CA GLU A 63 -5.55 51.84 0.13
C GLU A 63 -5.78 53.24 -0.50
N PRO A 64 -7.03 53.74 -0.57
CA PRO A 64 -7.30 55.16 -0.73
C PRO A 64 -7.71 55.86 0.60
N PRO A 65 -7.47 57.18 0.72
CA PRO A 65 -7.50 57.91 1.99
C PRO A 65 -8.87 58.50 2.35
N ALA A 66 -8.99 58.83 3.64
CA ALA A 66 -10.08 59.58 4.26
C ALA A 66 -10.06 61.06 3.89
N GLU A 67 -11.24 61.64 3.65
CA GLU A 67 -11.44 63.08 3.47
C GLU A 67 -12.13 63.70 4.70
N GLU A 68 -11.42 64.67 5.28
CA GLU A 68 -11.89 65.68 6.24
C GLU A 68 -12.93 66.61 5.60
N ASN A 69 -13.95 67.01 6.36
CA ASN A 69 -14.52 68.35 6.20
C ASN A 69 -15.13 68.84 7.52
N GLN A 70 -14.40 69.76 8.16
CA GLN A 70 -14.94 70.69 9.15
C GLN A 70 -15.53 71.89 8.39
N THR A 71 -16.71 72.36 8.79
CA THR A 71 -17.00 73.80 8.79
C THR A 71 -17.95 74.13 9.92
N ASN A 72 -17.41 74.92 10.85
CA ASN A 72 -18.11 75.62 11.91
C ASN A 72 -19.15 76.59 11.35
N VAL A 73 -20.30 76.67 12.01
CA VAL A 73 -21.01 77.95 12.19
C VAL A 73 -21.52 77.98 13.63
N GLU A 74 -20.87 78.81 14.44
CA GLU A 74 -21.34 79.26 15.75
C GLU A 74 -22.37 80.38 15.53
N PRO A 75 -23.40 80.47 16.38
CA PRO A 75 -23.58 81.76 17.03
C PRO A 75 -23.94 81.69 18.52
N GLU A 76 -23.21 82.54 19.25
CA GLU A 76 -23.65 83.42 20.33
C GLU A 76 -24.35 82.84 21.57
N ASN A 77 -23.53 82.82 22.62
CA ASN A 77 -23.83 82.79 24.05
C ASN A 77 -25.13 83.49 24.47
N ASN A 78 -25.96 82.73 25.18
CA ASN A 78 -26.76 83.25 26.28
C ASN A 78 -26.49 82.38 27.50
N ASP A 79 -25.72 82.93 28.44
CA ASP A 79 -25.41 82.35 29.74
C ASP A 79 -26.68 82.26 30.61
N TYR A 80 -27.37 81.13 30.54
CA TYR A 80 -28.18 80.61 31.62
C TYR A 80 -27.99 79.08 31.65
N GLU A 81 -27.18 78.59 32.59
CA GLU A 81 -27.07 77.17 32.91
C GLU A 81 -28.12 76.84 33.99
N PRO A 82 -29.32 76.32 33.64
CA PRO A 82 -30.22 75.80 34.65
C PRO A 82 -29.57 74.57 35.30
N SER A 83 -29.36 74.63 36.61
CA SER A 83 -28.91 73.47 37.38
C SER A 83 -29.99 72.40 37.37
N TYR A 84 -29.88 71.42 36.46
CA TYR A 84 -30.70 70.22 36.51
C TYR A 84 -30.21 69.35 37.68
N PRO A 85 -31.11 68.75 38.48
CA PRO A 85 -30.69 67.71 39.41
C PRO A 85 -29.97 66.62 38.60
N SER A 86 -28.79 66.20 39.07
CA SER A 86 -28.03 65.09 38.48
C SER A 86 -28.93 63.87 38.34
N TYR A 87 -29.34 63.57 37.12
CA TYR A 87 -30.09 62.36 36.81
C TYR A 87 -29.10 61.20 36.89
N ASN A 88 -29.22 60.38 37.92
CA ASN A 88 -28.52 59.10 37.99
C ASN A 88 -29.43 58.07 37.31
N PRO A 89 -29.24 57.76 36.01
CA PRO A 89 -30.08 56.78 35.33
C PRO A 89 -30.04 55.46 36.10
N PRO A 90 -31.18 54.76 36.26
CA PRO A 90 -31.18 53.44 36.83
C PRO A 90 -30.17 52.58 36.06
N GLN A 91 -29.25 51.95 36.79
CA GLN A 91 -28.27 51.04 36.22
C GLN A 91 -29.04 49.89 35.57
N TYR A 92 -29.15 49.90 34.24
CA TYR A 92 -29.75 48.80 33.51
C TYR A 92 -28.80 47.60 33.61
N GLN A 93 -29.20 46.58 34.35
CA GLN A 93 -28.56 45.28 34.24
C GLN A 93 -29.06 44.63 32.95
N GLU A 94 -28.16 44.44 31.97
CA GLU A 94 -28.48 43.65 30.78
C GLU A 94 -28.94 42.24 31.20
N LYS A 95 -30.04 41.76 30.61
CA LYS A 95 -30.47 40.37 30.80
C LYS A 95 -29.38 39.46 30.22
N LYS A 96 -28.85 38.56 31.05
CA LYS A 96 -27.87 37.55 30.63
C LYS A 96 -28.46 36.62 29.57
N SER A 97 -27.66 36.28 28.57
CA SER A 97 -28.04 35.31 27.52
C SER A 97 -28.16 33.89 28.09
N GLU A 98 -29.21 33.18 27.70
CA GLU A 98 -29.44 31.75 28.03
C GLU A 98 -28.98 30.81 26.89
N ASN A 99 -28.46 31.37 25.78
CA ASN A 99 -28.08 30.61 24.59
C ASN A 99 -26.75 29.85 24.79
N ALA A 100 -26.84 28.53 24.86
CA ALA A 100 -25.73 27.59 24.96
C ALA A 100 -25.50 26.80 23.66
N ASP A 101 -25.97 27.28 22.51
CA ASP A 101 -25.74 26.61 21.24
C ASP A 101 -24.32 26.84 20.70
N LEU A 102 -23.80 25.87 19.94
CA LEU A 102 -22.68 26.10 19.04
C LEU A 102 -23.21 26.74 17.76
N ARG A 103 -22.44 27.67 17.19
CA ARG A 103 -22.62 28.18 15.82
C ARG A 103 -21.77 27.41 14.83
N VAL A 104 -20.65 26.88 15.28
CA VAL A 104 -19.72 26.09 14.49
C VAL A 104 -19.26 24.91 15.32
N LEU A 105 -19.32 23.73 14.72
CA LEU A 105 -18.54 22.56 15.09
C LEU A 105 -18.04 21.95 13.79
N LYS A 106 -16.73 21.92 13.60
CA LYS A 106 -16.14 21.37 12.40
C LYS A 106 -14.98 20.46 12.77
N ILE A 107 -15.08 19.23 12.28
CA ILE A 107 -14.15 18.12 12.47
C ILE A 107 -14.09 17.39 11.12
N GLU A 108 -12.90 16.99 10.70
CA GLU A 108 -12.74 16.24 9.45
C GLU A 108 -13.43 14.87 9.53
N ASN A 109 -14.16 14.49 8.47
CA ASN A 109 -14.84 13.18 8.35
C ASN A 109 -15.85 12.87 9.48
N MET A 110 -16.40 13.90 10.12
CA MET A 110 -17.46 13.77 11.12
C MET A 110 -18.83 13.59 10.48
N GLU A 111 -19.63 12.69 11.06
CA GLU A 111 -21.02 12.45 10.69
C GLU A 111 -21.93 12.52 11.93
N PRO A 112 -23.13 13.13 11.84
CA PRO A 112 -23.65 13.88 10.69
C PRO A 112 -22.94 15.23 10.52
N GLU A 113 -23.25 15.93 9.42
CA GLU A 113 -22.86 17.35 9.30
C GLU A 113 -23.43 18.16 10.47
N PHE A 114 -22.70 19.20 10.86
CA PHE A 114 -23.07 19.99 12.04
C PHE A 114 -24.47 20.59 11.94
N SER A 115 -25.25 20.36 12.98
CA SER A 115 -26.49 21.06 13.27
C SER A 115 -26.54 21.37 14.75
N LYS A 116 -26.85 22.62 15.10
CA LYS A 116 -26.94 23.02 16.51
C LYS A 116 -27.93 22.18 17.33
N ASP A 117 -28.93 21.57 16.68
CA ASP A 117 -29.94 20.74 17.34
C ASP A 117 -29.48 19.27 17.52
N VAL A 118 -28.37 18.89 16.89
CA VAL A 118 -27.75 17.57 17.02
C VAL A 118 -26.63 17.63 18.04
N THR A 119 -26.71 16.76 19.04
CA THR A 119 -25.75 16.69 20.15
C THR A 119 -24.82 15.49 20.09
N GLU A 120 -24.95 14.61 19.10
CA GLU A 120 -24.12 13.40 18.97
C GLU A 120 -23.54 13.32 17.56
N TYR A 121 -22.22 13.14 17.51
CA TYR A 121 -21.44 13.06 16.29
C TYR A 121 -20.46 11.90 16.37
N TYR A 122 -20.08 11.38 15.21
CA TYR A 122 -19.29 10.17 15.05
C TYR A 122 -18.19 10.40 14.02
N LEU A 123 -17.01 9.84 14.26
CA LEU A 123 -15.98 9.71 13.24
C LEU A 123 -15.10 8.51 13.54
N THR A 124 -14.44 8.03 12.49
CA THR A 124 -13.44 6.97 12.57
C THR A 124 -12.08 7.55 12.19
N VAL A 125 -11.05 7.25 12.96
CA VAL A 125 -9.67 7.73 12.74
C VAL A 125 -8.67 6.58 12.80
N ASP A 126 -7.49 6.80 12.21
CA ASP A 126 -6.39 5.84 12.25
C ASP A 126 -5.66 5.83 13.61
N LEU A 127 -4.92 4.74 13.88
CA LEU A 127 -4.17 4.55 15.13
C LEU A 127 -3.13 5.65 15.42
N GLU A 128 -2.67 6.39 14.41
CA GLU A 128 -1.69 7.49 14.56
C GLU A 128 -2.29 8.78 15.09
N ILE A 129 -3.62 8.89 15.16
CA ILE A 129 -4.33 10.09 15.61
C ILE A 129 -4.55 10.03 17.12
N ASP A 130 -3.78 10.82 17.87
CA ASP A 130 -3.88 10.89 19.34
C ASP A 130 -4.82 11.98 19.86
N LYS A 131 -5.20 12.92 19.00
CA LYS A 131 -6.16 14.01 19.28
C LYS A 131 -6.87 14.43 18.01
N ILE A 132 -8.10 14.95 18.14
CA ILE A 132 -8.89 15.49 17.03
C ILE A 132 -8.65 16.99 16.91
N ASP A 133 -8.55 17.49 15.69
CA ASP A 133 -8.62 18.93 15.42
C ASP A 133 -10.08 19.37 15.42
N ILE A 134 -10.44 20.27 16.33
CA ILE A 134 -11.82 20.66 16.60
C ILE A 134 -11.94 22.19 16.50
N GLU A 135 -12.66 22.66 15.48
CA GLU A 135 -13.11 24.05 15.43
C GLU A 135 -14.50 24.12 16.08
N ALA A 136 -14.60 24.70 17.28
CA ALA A 136 -15.88 24.86 18.00
C ALA A 136 -16.05 26.31 18.47
N TYR A 137 -17.15 26.95 18.04
CA TYR A 137 -17.48 28.33 18.41
C TYR A 137 -18.92 28.40 18.90
N SER A 138 -19.13 29.02 20.06
CA SER A 138 -20.46 29.32 20.59
C SER A 138 -21.22 30.29 19.68
N ASP A 139 -22.55 30.19 19.71
CA ASP A 139 -23.46 31.11 19.01
C ASP A 139 -23.60 32.45 19.74
N SER A 140 -23.55 32.40 21.08
CA SER A 140 -23.51 33.60 21.93
C SER A 140 -22.06 34.01 22.23
N GLU A 141 -21.68 35.24 21.90
CA GLU A 141 -20.32 35.78 22.15
C GLU A 141 -19.90 35.77 23.62
N LYS A 142 -20.87 35.85 24.54
CA LYS A 142 -20.65 35.79 26.00
C LYS A 142 -20.66 34.36 26.57
N ALA A 143 -20.86 33.34 25.74
CA ALA A 143 -20.83 31.93 26.17
C ALA A 143 -19.42 31.35 26.04
N SER A 144 -19.04 30.45 26.95
CA SER A 144 -17.77 29.74 26.93
C SER A 144 -17.90 28.33 26.37
N VAL A 145 -16.86 27.85 25.69
CA VAL A 145 -16.77 26.47 25.18
C VAL A 145 -15.62 25.76 25.91
N ASP A 146 -15.90 24.61 26.51
CA ASP A 146 -14.91 23.73 27.14
C ASP A 146 -14.88 22.38 26.42
N ILE A 147 -13.69 21.88 26.09
CA ILE A 147 -13.51 20.62 25.35
C ILE A 147 -12.76 19.63 26.24
N GLN A 148 -13.41 18.53 26.56
CA GLN A 148 -12.91 17.50 27.47
C GLN A 148 -12.70 16.17 26.73
N GLY A 149 -11.67 15.42 27.10
CA GLY A 149 -11.39 14.09 26.54
C GLY A 149 -10.71 14.07 25.17
N ASN A 150 -10.30 15.23 24.63
CA ASN A 150 -9.62 15.33 23.33
C ASN A 150 -8.09 15.15 23.40
N ASN A 151 -7.60 14.32 24.31
CA ASN A 151 -6.17 14.01 24.45
C ASN A 151 -6.00 12.50 24.68
N ASP A 152 -4.90 11.95 24.18
CA ASP A 152 -4.51 10.54 24.36
C ASP A 152 -5.62 9.55 23.99
N LEU A 153 -6.17 9.68 22.77
CA LEU A 153 -7.19 8.76 22.27
C LEU A 153 -6.66 7.31 22.26
N GLN A 154 -7.44 6.40 22.83
CA GLN A 154 -7.13 4.98 22.92
C GLN A 154 -7.67 4.22 21.71
N GLU A 155 -7.11 3.05 21.39
CA GLU A 155 -7.70 2.17 20.38
C GLU A 155 -9.13 1.77 20.79
N GLY A 156 -10.06 1.80 19.83
CA GLY A 156 -11.48 1.56 20.06
C GLY A 156 -12.29 2.85 20.21
N GLU A 157 -13.39 2.78 20.96
CA GLU A 157 -14.31 3.91 21.17
C GLU A 157 -13.78 4.89 22.21
N ASN A 158 -13.78 6.17 21.85
CA ASN A 158 -13.46 7.29 22.72
C ASN A 158 -14.61 8.28 22.72
N LYS A 159 -14.72 9.06 23.79
CA LYS A 159 -15.76 10.08 23.95
C LYS A 159 -15.10 11.42 24.26
N ILE A 160 -15.43 12.42 23.43
CA ILE A 160 -15.07 13.82 23.65
C ILE A 160 -16.36 14.57 23.99
N GLU A 161 -16.28 15.47 24.96
CA GLU A 161 -17.41 16.30 25.38
C GLU A 161 -17.07 17.77 25.12
N ILE A 162 -17.97 18.46 24.41
CA ILE A 162 -17.90 19.90 24.17
C ILE A 162 -19.02 20.55 24.95
N VAL A 163 -18.68 21.19 26.07
CA VAL A 163 -19.63 21.83 26.97
C VAL A 163 -19.69 23.32 26.66
N VAL A 164 -20.84 23.80 26.19
CA VAL A 164 -21.11 25.22 26.01
C VAL A 164 -21.86 25.73 27.24
N THR A 165 -21.35 26.79 27.88
CA THR A 165 -22.00 27.44 29.03
C THR A 165 -22.38 28.87 28.65
N ALA A 166 -23.68 29.18 28.68
CA ALA A 166 -24.21 30.52 28.43
C ALA A 166 -23.90 31.49 29.59
N GLU A 167 -24.02 32.79 29.35
CA GLU A 167 -23.79 33.84 30.36
C GLU A 167 -24.69 33.68 31.60
N ALA A 168 -25.92 33.19 31.39
CA ALA A 168 -26.89 32.89 32.44
C ALA A 168 -26.61 31.57 33.18
N GLY A 169 -25.65 30.75 32.71
CA GLY A 169 -25.27 29.47 33.31
C GLY A 169 -25.93 28.23 32.72
N ASN A 170 -26.85 28.39 31.75
CA ASN A 170 -27.40 27.27 30.99
C ASN A 170 -26.27 26.53 30.25
N GLN A 171 -26.34 25.20 30.24
CA GLN A 171 -25.34 24.37 29.56
C GLN A 171 -25.98 23.51 28.48
N LYS A 172 -25.22 23.28 27.41
CA LYS A 172 -25.51 22.29 26.38
C LYS A 172 -24.22 21.56 26.03
N THR A 173 -24.30 20.24 25.97
CA THR A 173 -23.15 19.38 25.68
C THR A 173 -23.33 18.73 24.32
N TYR A 174 -22.28 18.80 23.51
CA TYR A 174 -22.16 18.06 22.26
C TYR A 174 -21.14 16.93 22.47
N TYR A 175 -21.48 15.73 22.04
CA TYR A 175 -20.69 14.52 22.20
C TYR A 175 -20.10 14.11 20.86
N ILE A 176 -18.78 13.87 20.85
CA ILE A 176 -18.09 13.30 19.70
C ILE A 176 -17.62 11.91 20.10
N TYR A 177 -18.11 10.90 19.39
CA TYR A 177 -17.72 9.52 19.51
C TYR A 177 -16.67 9.20 18.45
N VAL A 178 -15.44 8.96 18.90
CA VAL A 178 -14.31 8.68 18.01
C VAL A 178 -13.97 7.20 18.07
N THR A 179 -14.08 6.51 16.94
CA THR A 179 -13.63 5.12 16.80
C THR A 179 -12.23 5.09 16.20
N LYS A 180 -11.21 4.82 17.03
CA LYS A 180 -9.80 4.75 16.62
C LYS A 180 -9.43 3.31 16.28
N ILE A 181 -9.12 3.04 15.01
CA ILE A 181 -8.86 1.69 14.48
C ILE A 181 -7.67 1.69 13.53
N ASP A 182 -7.14 0.50 13.22
CA ASP A 182 -6.09 0.32 12.23
C ASP A 182 -6.71 0.12 10.83
N ASN A 183 -7.06 1.19 10.11
CA ASN A 183 -7.71 1.06 8.80
C ASN A 183 -6.81 0.31 7.81
N ALA A 184 -5.49 0.52 7.89
CA ALA A 184 -4.53 -0.17 7.02
C ALA A 184 -4.57 -1.70 7.22
N LYS A 185 -4.63 -2.16 8.47
CA LYS A 185 -4.80 -3.59 8.80
C LYS A 185 -6.19 -4.09 8.42
N MET A 186 -7.24 -3.32 8.66
CA MET A 186 -8.60 -3.71 8.29
C MET A 186 -8.79 -3.85 6.78
N ALA A 187 -8.09 -3.05 5.98
CA ALA A 187 -8.06 -3.12 4.53
C ALA A 187 -7.03 -4.15 3.97
N ASN A 188 -6.28 -4.86 4.82
CA ASN A 188 -5.26 -5.80 4.36
C ASN A 188 -5.87 -7.12 3.82
N ALA A 189 -6.15 -7.16 2.51
CA ALA A 189 -6.60 -8.36 1.79
C ALA A 189 -5.45 -9.27 1.28
N ASN A 190 -4.23 -9.19 1.80
CA ASN A 190 -3.12 -10.01 1.28
C ASN A 190 -3.13 -11.44 1.85
N LEU A 191 -2.64 -12.40 1.06
CA LEU A 191 -2.32 -13.74 1.56
C LEU A 191 -0.94 -13.76 2.23
N LYS A 192 -0.87 -14.47 3.36
CA LYS A 192 0.37 -14.85 4.04
C LYS A 192 0.96 -16.12 3.41
N THR A 193 0.12 -17.08 3.06
CA THR A 193 0.52 -18.31 2.35
C THR A 193 -0.52 -18.72 1.32
N LEU A 194 -0.04 -19.38 0.27
CA LEU A 194 -0.86 -20.07 -0.74
C LEU A 194 -0.17 -21.37 -1.12
N GLU A 195 -0.79 -22.49 -0.78
CA GLU A 195 -0.24 -23.82 -0.97
C GLU A 195 -1.26 -24.71 -1.67
N VAL A 196 -0.77 -25.58 -2.55
CA VAL A 196 -1.56 -26.59 -3.23
C VAL A 196 -1.01 -27.96 -2.84
N GLU A 197 -1.84 -28.82 -2.24
CA GLU A 197 -1.39 -30.10 -1.71
C GLU A 197 -0.74 -30.96 -2.81
N ASN A 198 0.47 -31.46 -2.57
CA ASN A 198 1.27 -32.26 -3.51
C ASN A 198 1.76 -31.54 -4.79
N PHE A 199 1.54 -30.22 -4.91
CA PHE A 199 1.96 -29.46 -6.09
C PHE A 199 2.70 -28.17 -5.71
N SER A 200 3.78 -27.89 -6.43
CA SER A 200 4.42 -26.58 -6.39
C SER A 200 3.75 -25.64 -7.38
N ILE A 201 3.53 -24.39 -6.94
CA ILE A 201 3.06 -23.31 -7.80
C ILE A 201 4.25 -22.50 -8.31
N TYR A 202 4.17 -22.01 -9.55
CA TYR A 202 5.19 -21.15 -10.15
C TYR A 202 4.61 -19.81 -10.59
N PRO A 203 5.25 -18.67 -10.25
CA PRO A 203 6.43 -18.56 -9.39
C PRO A 203 6.13 -18.96 -7.93
N ASP A 204 7.17 -19.10 -7.10
CA ASP A 204 6.99 -19.29 -5.66
C ASP A 204 6.09 -18.19 -5.07
N PHE A 205 5.31 -18.54 -4.06
CA PHE A 205 4.35 -17.62 -3.47
C PHE A 205 5.02 -16.34 -2.98
N LYS A 206 4.45 -15.20 -3.38
CA LYS A 206 4.76 -13.87 -2.87
C LYS A 206 3.47 -13.08 -2.83
N ARG A 207 3.20 -12.39 -1.73
CA ARG A 207 1.95 -11.63 -1.49
C ARG A 207 1.56 -10.66 -2.61
N ASN A 208 2.54 -10.15 -3.35
CA ASN A 208 2.38 -9.18 -4.43
C ASN A 208 2.30 -9.80 -5.84
N ILE A 209 2.33 -11.13 -5.97
CA ILE A 209 2.12 -11.84 -7.22
C ILE A 209 0.70 -12.43 -7.21
N TYR A 210 -0.07 -12.15 -8.26
CA TYR A 210 -1.49 -12.53 -8.32
C TYR A 210 -1.79 -13.65 -9.31
N ASN A 211 -0.80 -14.13 -10.06
CA ASN A 211 -0.98 -15.19 -11.06
C ASN A 211 0.08 -16.27 -10.86
N TYR A 212 -0.39 -17.49 -10.76
CA TYR A 212 0.41 -18.69 -10.57
C TYR A 212 0.03 -19.76 -11.57
N ASN A 213 0.97 -20.63 -11.88
CA ASN A 213 0.78 -21.76 -12.77
C ASN A 213 1.21 -23.04 -12.05
N LEU A 214 0.52 -24.14 -12.32
CA LEU A 214 0.95 -25.48 -11.91
C LEU A 214 0.48 -26.52 -12.93
N THR A 215 1.20 -27.62 -13.04
CA THR A 215 0.81 -28.75 -13.89
C THR A 215 0.36 -29.90 -13.02
N ILE A 216 -0.79 -30.48 -13.35
CA ILE A 216 -1.39 -31.61 -12.63
C ILE A 216 -1.57 -32.82 -13.54
N ASN A 217 -1.59 -34.00 -12.92
CA ASN A 217 -1.82 -35.27 -13.60
C ASN A 217 -3.29 -35.43 -14.01
N LYS A 218 -3.54 -36.19 -15.09
CA LYS A 218 -4.87 -36.41 -15.69
C LYS A 218 -5.93 -36.94 -14.72
N ASP A 219 -5.52 -37.70 -13.71
CA ASP A 219 -6.42 -38.35 -12.75
C ASP A 219 -6.91 -37.41 -11.64
N ILE A 220 -6.32 -36.22 -11.52
CA ILE A 220 -6.70 -35.23 -10.50
C ILE A 220 -7.91 -34.43 -10.99
N LYS A 221 -9.02 -34.53 -10.26
CA LYS A 221 -10.28 -33.81 -10.53
C LYS A 221 -10.57 -32.66 -9.57
N LYS A 222 -9.78 -32.54 -8.51
CA LYS A 222 -9.91 -31.51 -7.48
C LYS A 222 -8.53 -31.15 -6.94
N LEU A 223 -8.31 -29.86 -6.68
CA LEU A 223 -7.15 -29.36 -5.96
C LEU A 223 -7.54 -29.02 -4.52
N ASN A 224 -6.77 -29.56 -3.58
CA ASN A 224 -6.82 -29.15 -2.19
C ASN A 224 -5.89 -27.96 -2.02
N ILE A 225 -6.47 -26.79 -1.75
CA ILE A 225 -5.75 -25.52 -1.68
C ILE A 225 -5.88 -24.99 -0.26
N THR A 226 -4.75 -24.66 0.34
CA THR A 226 -4.66 -24.04 1.65
C THR A 226 -4.15 -22.61 1.46
N ALA A 227 -4.97 -21.63 1.81
CA ALA A 227 -4.61 -20.23 1.77
C ALA A 227 -4.80 -19.63 3.16
N LYS A 228 -3.84 -18.83 3.62
CA LYS A 228 -3.92 -18.10 4.90
C LYS A 228 -3.80 -16.61 4.63
N PRO A 229 -4.74 -15.77 5.11
CA PRO A 229 -4.61 -14.33 4.99
C PRO A 229 -3.52 -13.79 5.93
N GLU A 230 -3.00 -12.59 5.65
CA GLU A 230 -2.13 -11.85 6.57
C GLU A 230 -2.91 -11.25 7.73
N ASN A 231 -4.08 -10.64 7.46
CA ASN A 231 -5.03 -10.27 8.50
C ASN A 231 -5.95 -11.46 8.80
N GLU A 232 -5.84 -12.04 10.00
CA GLU A 232 -6.59 -13.21 10.45
C GLU A 232 -8.11 -13.04 10.43
N LYS A 233 -8.61 -11.79 10.46
CA LYS A 233 -10.03 -11.48 10.34
C LYS A 233 -10.53 -11.40 8.90
N SER A 234 -9.64 -11.48 7.91
CA SER A 234 -10.02 -11.54 6.50
C SER A 234 -10.68 -12.88 6.15
N LYS A 235 -11.58 -12.85 5.17
CA LYS A 235 -12.29 -14.03 4.67
C LYS A 235 -11.63 -14.55 3.39
N ILE A 236 -11.53 -15.87 3.29
CA ILE A 236 -11.03 -16.58 2.11
C ILE A 236 -12.16 -17.33 1.44
N GLU A 237 -12.27 -17.16 0.12
CA GLU A 237 -13.13 -17.96 -0.74
C GLU A 237 -12.28 -18.57 -1.87
N ILE A 238 -12.44 -19.87 -2.10
CA ILE A 238 -11.73 -20.59 -3.15
C ILE A 238 -12.77 -21.13 -4.14
N MET A 239 -12.61 -20.78 -5.41
CA MET A 239 -13.54 -21.15 -6.48
C MET A 239 -12.81 -21.80 -7.65
N GLY A 240 -13.45 -22.78 -8.28
CA GLY A 240 -12.94 -23.43 -9.49
C GLY A 240 -11.91 -24.53 -9.24
N ASN A 241 -11.67 -24.92 -7.99
CA ASN A 241 -10.73 -25.98 -7.61
C ASN A 241 -11.31 -27.40 -7.73
N GLU A 242 -12.50 -27.58 -8.29
CA GLU A 242 -13.18 -28.87 -8.46
C GLU A 242 -13.59 -29.10 -9.92
N ASN A 243 -13.96 -30.35 -10.25
CA ASN A 243 -14.42 -30.75 -11.59
C ASN A 243 -13.44 -30.39 -12.71
N LEU A 244 -12.15 -30.54 -12.44
CA LEU A 244 -11.07 -30.12 -13.33
C LEU A 244 -11.08 -30.93 -14.64
N LYS A 245 -10.87 -30.22 -15.75
CA LYS A 245 -10.94 -30.72 -17.13
C LYS A 245 -9.57 -30.73 -17.76
N GLU A 246 -9.40 -31.56 -18.79
CA GLU A 246 -8.18 -31.54 -19.59
C GLU A 246 -7.91 -30.13 -20.14
N GLY A 247 -6.64 -29.72 -20.15
CA GLY A 247 -6.24 -28.35 -20.51
C GLY A 247 -6.20 -27.40 -19.31
N ASP A 248 -6.44 -26.11 -19.58
CA ASP A 248 -6.38 -25.03 -18.59
C ASP A 248 -7.60 -25.02 -17.67
N ASN A 249 -7.35 -24.85 -16.37
CA ASN A 249 -8.37 -24.67 -15.34
C ASN A 249 -8.01 -23.44 -14.52
N PHE A 250 -8.98 -22.54 -14.34
CA PHE A 250 -8.77 -21.28 -13.64
C PHE A 250 -9.37 -21.35 -12.25
N ILE A 251 -8.50 -21.36 -11.24
CA ILE A 251 -8.88 -21.31 -9.84
C ILE A 251 -8.69 -19.87 -9.34
N LYS A 252 -9.66 -19.39 -8.56
CA LYS A 252 -9.60 -18.09 -7.89
C LYS A 252 -9.53 -18.32 -6.38
N VAL A 253 -8.56 -17.69 -5.74
CA VAL A 253 -8.48 -17.53 -4.29
C VAL A 253 -8.75 -16.07 -3.99
N ILE A 254 -9.94 -15.78 -3.48
CA ILE A 254 -10.45 -14.45 -3.20
C ILE A 254 -10.23 -14.18 -1.72
N VAL A 255 -9.58 -13.07 -1.41
CA VAL A 255 -9.41 -12.56 -0.06
C VAL A 255 -10.25 -11.30 0.07
N THR A 256 -11.18 -11.30 1.02
CA THR A 256 -11.93 -10.10 1.41
C THR A 256 -11.39 -9.65 2.76
N ALA A 257 -10.89 -8.41 2.84
CA ALA A 257 -10.35 -7.86 4.08
C ALA A 257 -11.45 -7.68 5.16
N GLU A 258 -11.04 -7.35 6.37
CA GLU A 258 -11.95 -7.12 7.51
C GLU A 258 -12.90 -5.94 7.27
N ASP A 259 -12.46 -4.93 6.52
CA ASP A 259 -13.28 -3.77 6.13
C ASP A 259 -14.49 -4.15 5.24
N GLY A 260 -14.54 -5.37 4.70
CA GLY A 260 -15.57 -5.86 3.80
C GLY A 260 -15.60 -5.22 2.41
N LYS A 261 -14.71 -4.26 2.13
CA LYS A 261 -14.65 -3.48 0.89
C LYS A 261 -13.44 -3.86 0.05
N THR A 262 -12.30 -4.11 0.70
CA THR A 262 -11.05 -4.39 0.00
C THR A 262 -10.96 -5.87 -0.36
N ILE A 263 -10.87 -6.15 -1.67
CA ILE A 263 -10.84 -7.51 -2.20
C ILE A 263 -9.60 -7.70 -3.08
N LYS A 264 -8.84 -8.79 -2.85
CA LYS A 264 -7.76 -9.25 -3.72
C LYS A 264 -8.05 -10.65 -4.23
N THR A 265 -7.66 -10.94 -5.48
CA THR A 265 -7.83 -12.26 -6.09
C THR A 265 -6.49 -12.79 -6.58
N TYR A 266 -6.08 -13.92 -6.03
CA TYR A 266 -4.94 -14.71 -6.50
C TYR A 266 -5.46 -15.80 -7.45
N LYS A 267 -4.89 -15.88 -8.66
CA LYS A 267 -5.30 -16.81 -9.70
C LYS A 267 -4.28 -17.93 -9.84
N ILE A 268 -4.77 -19.15 -9.87
CA ILE A 268 -3.96 -20.33 -10.19
C ILE A 268 -4.49 -20.88 -11.52
N ASN A 269 -3.62 -20.91 -12.53
CA ASN A 269 -3.85 -21.64 -13.78
C ASN A 269 -3.29 -23.06 -13.63
N ALA A 270 -4.19 -24.04 -13.50
CA ALA A 270 -3.84 -25.44 -13.40
C ALA A 270 -4.00 -26.12 -14.77
N TYR A 271 -2.89 -26.60 -15.32
CA TYR A 271 -2.89 -27.31 -16.59
C TYR A 271 -2.88 -28.83 -16.37
N ILE A 272 -3.90 -29.52 -16.90
CA ILE A 272 -3.95 -30.99 -16.94
C ILE A 272 -3.27 -31.49 -18.23
N SER A 273 -2.11 -32.13 -18.08
CA SER A 273 -1.35 -32.70 -19.21
C SER A 273 -1.87 -34.07 -19.65
N LEU A 274 -1.87 -34.31 -20.96
CA LEU A 274 -2.30 -35.58 -21.59
C LEU A 274 -1.31 -36.75 -21.43
N LYS A 275 -0.10 -36.51 -20.90
CA LYS A 275 0.93 -37.54 -20.72
C LYS A 275 1.16 -37.81 -19.23
N ASN A 276 1.07 -39.07 -18.81
CA ASN A 276 1.47 -39.51 -17.49
C ASN A 276 2.94 -39.11 -17.25
N VAL A 277 3.18 -38.12 -16.39
CA VAL A 277 4.55 -37.75 -16.00
C VAL A 277 5.05 -38.79 -15.00
N GLN A 278 5.52 -39.91 -15.53
CA GLN A 278 6.38 -40.83 -14.79
C GLN A 278 7.72 -40.13 -14.61
N ILE A 279 7.99 -39.57 -13.42
CA ILE A 279 9.33 -39.06 -13.09
C ILE A 279 10.26 -40.29 -13.04
N LYS A 280 10.90 -40.61 -14.16
CA LYS A 280 12.07 -41.48 -14.16
C LYS A 280 13.20 -40.67 -13.55
N GLN A 281 13.50 -40.95 -12.29
CA GLN A 281 14.73 -40.52 -11.64
C GLN A 281 15.88 -40.85 -12.59
N GLU A 282 16.67 -39.83 -12.98
CA GLU A 282 17.78 -40.02 -13.90
C GLU A 282 18.74 -41.06 -13.30
N ASP A 283 18.90 -42.19 -14.00
CA ASP A 283 19.84 -43.23 -13.58
C ASP A 283 21.27 -42.69 -13.72
N LYS A 284 21.86 -42.29 -12.58
CA LYS A 284 23.22 -41.75 -12.50
C LYS A 284 24.29 -42.84 -12.52
N THR A 285 23.92 -44.12 -12.51
CA THR A 285 24.85 -45.26 -12.54
C THR A 285 25.83 -45.22 -13.72
N PRO A 286 25.41 -44.96 -14.98
CA PRO A 286 26.36 -44.82 -16.09
C PRO A 286 27.37 -43.67 -15.91
N ALA A 287 26.99 -42.53 -15.32
CA ALA A 287 27.91 -41.42 -15.07
C ALA A 287 28.95 -41.77 -13.99
N ILE A 288 28.55 -42.49 -12.94
CA ILE A 288 29.44 -42.96 -11.87
C ILE A 288 30.44 -44.00 -12.41
N ILE A 289 29.98 -44.93 -13.27
CA ILE A 289 30.86 -45.93 -13.91
C ILE A 289 31.91 -45.24 -14.81
N ILE A 290 31.50 -44.24 -15.61
CA ILE A 290 32.42 -43.51 -16.48
C ILE A 290 33.49 -42.75 -15.69
N LEU A 291 33.12 -42.09 -14.59
CA LEU A 291 34.06 -41.42 -13.67
C LEU A 291 35.05 -42.40 -13.03
N GLY A 292 34.58 -43.60 -12.66
CA GLY A 292 35.43 -44.68 -12.13
C GLY A 292 36.44 -45.21 -13.15
N ILE A 293 36.03 -45.39 -14.42
CA ILE A 293 36.95 -45.82 -15.48
C ILE A 293 38.01 -44.74 -15.77
N LEU A 294 37.60 -43.46 -15.80
CA LEU A 294 38.50 -42.32 -16.02
C LEU A 294 39.57 -42.20 -14.94
N SER A 295 39.23 -42.39 -13.67
CA SER A 295 40.20 -42.32 -12.57
C SER A 295 41.23 -43.45 -12.64
N VAL A 296 40.82 -44.67 -12.99
CA VAL A 296 41.73 -45.81 -13.19
C VAL A 296 42.67 -45.55 -14.37
N CYS A 297 42.18 -45.01 -15.49
CA CYS A 297 43.03 -44.66 -16.63
C CYS A 297 44.09 -43.61 -16.26
N ILE A 298 43.72 -42.57 -15.50
CA ILE A 298 44.66 -41.54 -15.04
C ILE A 298 45.75 -42.16 -14.14
N ILE A 299 45.37 -43.06 -13.23
CA ILE A 299 46.33 -43.74 -12.34
C ILE A 299 47.31 -44.62 -13.16
N VAL A 300 46.81 -45.37 -14.15
CA VAL A 300 47.66 -46.20 -15.02
C VAL A 300 48.64 -45.34 -15.81
N VAL A 301 48.20 -44.20 -16.35
CA VAL A 301 49.05 -43.24 -17.05
C VAL A 301 50.09 -42.64 -16.11
N ALA A 302 49.71 -42.27 -14.89
CA ALA A 302 50.64 -41.74 -13.89
C ALA A 302 51.72 -42.77 -13.51
N ILE A 303 51.34 -44.03 -13.29
CA ILE A 303 52.28 -45.13 -13.02
C ILE A 303 53.24 -45.32 -14.20
N PHE A 304 52.73 -45.27 -15.44
CA PHE A 304 53.54 -45.40 -16.64
C PHE A 304 54.54 -44.25 -16.79
N ILE A 305 54.12 -43.01 -16.53
CA ILE A 305 54.99 -41.82 -16.55
C ILE A 305 56.10 -41.93 -15.48
N VAL A 306 55.75 -42.30 -14.24
CA VAL A 306 56.73 -42.50 -13.17
C VAL A 306 57.72 -43.61 -13.50
N LYS A 307 57.26 -44.68 -14.17
CA LYS A 307 58.12 -45.80 -14.60
C LYS A 307 59.05 -45.42 -15.76
N GLN A 308 58.62 -44.54 -16.67
CA GLN A 308 59.48 -44.01 -17.74
C GLN A 308 60.52 -43.02 -17.21
N ASN A 309 60.17 -42.18 -16.24
CA ASN A 309 61.09 -41.20 -15.64
C ASN A 309 62.11 -41.82 -14.64
N LYS A 310 62.01 -43.12 -14.36
CA LYS A 310 62.96 -43.87 -13.51
C LYS A 310 63.99 -44.69 -14.33
N LYS A 311 64.06 -44.50 -15.64
CA LYS A 311 65.10 -45.08 -16.52
C LYS A 311 66.12 -44.03 -16.92
#